data_AF-A0A962IIB4-F1
#
_entry.id   AF-A0A962IIB4-F1
#
_cell.length_a   1.000
_cell.length_b   1.000
_cell.length_c   1.000
_cell.angle_alpha   90.00
_cell.angle_beta   90.00
_cell.angle_gamma   90.00
#
_symmetry.space_group_name_H-M   'P 1'
#
loop_
_entity.id
_entity.type
_entity.pdbx_description
1 polymer ?
#
loop_
_entity_poly.entity_id
_entity_poly.type
_entity_poly.pdbx_seq_one_letter_code
_entity_poly.pdbx_strand_id
1 'polypeptide(L)'
;PEAILWGGFRNGTLQGAYLILAARALGLDCGPMSGFNNAQVDETFFAGTPWKSNFLVNLGHGDASRLHARSPRLDFDEACRIE
;
A
#
# COMPACT_ATOMS: atom_id res chain seq x y z
N PRO A 1 -0.94 -15.47 19.59
CA PRO A 1 -1.25 -15.83 18.18
C PRO A 1 -1.78 -14.64 17.37
N GLU A 2 -2.88 -14.03 17.81
CA GLU A 2 -3.49 -12.85 17.17
C GLU A 2 -2.56 -11.63 17.15
N ALA A 3 -1.91 -11.31 18.28
CA ALA A 3 -0.97 -10.18 18.37
C ALA A 3 0.20 -10.28 17.37
N ILE A 4 0.63 -11.49 17.01
CA ILE A 4 1.68 -11.73 16.01
C ILE A 4 1.16 -11.39 14.61
N LEU A 5 -0.08 -11.80 14.29
CA LEU A 5 -0.72 -11.48 13.00
C LEU A 5 -0.96 -9.98 12.85
N TRP A 6 -1.46 -9.33 13.91
CA TRP A 6 -1.67 -7.88 13.92
C TRP A 6 -0.36 -7.10 13.78
N GLY A 7 0.67 -7.49 14.53
CA GLY A 7 2.00 -6.89 14.42
C GLY A 7 2.60 -7.08 13.03
N GLY A 8 2.50 -8.28 12.46
CA GLY A 8 2.95 -8.58 11.11
C GLY A 8 2.25 -7.74 10.04
N PHE A 9 0.92 -7.64 10.13
CA PHE A 9 0.13 -6.81 9.22
C PHE A 9 0.57 -5.35 9.25
N ARG A 10 0.62 -4.73 10.45
CA ARG A 10 1.03 -3.33 10.60
C ARG A 10 2.47 -3.08 10.13
N ASN A 11 3.39 -3.98 10.48
CA ASN A 11 4.78 -3.88 10.05
C ASN A 11 4.90 -3.96 8.52
N GLY A 12 4.16 -4.89 7.89
CA GLY A 12 4.10 -5.00 6.44
C GLY A 12 3.55 -3.75 5.76
N THR A 13 2.50 -3.14 6.31
CA THR A 13 1.92 -1.91 5.77
C THR A 13 2.89 -0.72 5.87
N LEU A 14 3.59 -0.58 7.01
CA LEU A 14 4.59 0.47 7.19
C LEU A 14 5.77 0.31 6.22
N GLN A 15 6.30 -0.90 6.07
CA GLN A 15 7.34 -1.19 5.07
C GLN A 15 6.85 -0.90 3.65
N GLY A 16 5.60 -1.23 3.36
CA GLY A 16 4.94 -0.89 2.12
C GLY A 16 4.90 0.61 1.83
N ALA A 17 4.63 1.44 2.84
CA ALA A 17 4.67 2.89 2.69
C ALA A 17 6.09 3.39 2.33
N TYR A 18 7.13 2.83 2.96
CA TYR A 18 8.52 3.15 2.60
C TYR A 18 8.88 2.73 1.18
N LEU A 19 8.41 1.56 0.71
CA LEU A 19 8.57 1.13 -0.68
C LEU A 19 7.98 2.16 -1.65
N ILE A 20 6.75 2.64 -1.40
CA ILE A 20 6.10 3.65 -2.23
C ILE A 20 6.89 4.96 -2.23
N LEU A 21 7.38 5.40 -1.07
CA LEU A 21 8.20 6.63 -0.96
C LEU A 21 9.51 6.50 -1.74
N ALA A 22 10.21 5.37 -1.59
CA ALA A 22 11.46 5.11 -2.29
C ALA A 22 11.25 5.04 -3.81
N ALA A 23 10.23 4.33 -4.28
CA ALA A 23 9.91 4.25 -5.70
C ALA A 23 9.62 5.64 -6.31
N ARG A 24 8.83 6.47 -5.62
CA ARG A 24 8.57 7.85 -6.04
C ARG A 24 9.83 8.71 -6.07
N ALA A 25 10.73 8.55 -5.09
CA ALA A 25 12.01 9.26 -5.08
C ALA A 25 12.91 8.87 -6.25
N LEU A 26 12.75 7.66 -6.79
CA LEU A 26 13.42 7.18 -7.99
C LEU A 26 12.70 7.56 -9.30
N GLY A 27 11.63 8.35 -9.23
CA GLY A 27 10.88 8.83 -10.40
C GLY A 27 9.79 7.88 -10.90
N LEU A 28 9.44 6.83 -10.13
CA LEU A 28 8.36 5.91 -10.49
C LEU A 28 7.01 6.38 -9.95
N ASP A 29 5.99 6.23 -10.78
CA ASP A 29 4.60 6.26 -10.35
C ASP A 29 4.22 4.98 -9.62
N CYS A 30 3.33 5.12 -8.64
CA CYS A 30 2.91 4.03 -7.76
C CYS A 30 1.38 3.98 -7.68
N GLY A 31 0.79 2.85 -8.06
CA GLY A 31 -0.63 2.54 -7.88
C GLY A 31 -0.84 1.50 -6.76
N PRO A 32 -0.87 1.90 -5.48
CA PRO A 32 -1.15 0.98 -4.37
C PRO A 32 -2.63 0.60 -4.31
N MET A 33 -2.94 -0.68 -4.09
CA MET A 33 -4.30 -1.22 -4.13
C MET A 33 -4.54 -2.24 -3.02
N SER A 34 -5.68 -2.10 -2.34
CA SER A 34 -6.20 -3.08 -1.37
C SER A 34 -7.46 -3.79 -1.87
N GLY A 35 -8.05 -3.35 -2.98
CA GLY A 35 -9.28 -3.91 -3.56
C GLY A 35 -9.06 -5.13 -4.45
N PHE A 36 -8.37 -6.16 -3.95
CA PHE A 36 -8.11 -7.41 -4.67
C PHE A 36 -8.48 -8.63 -3.81
N ASN A 37 -8.50 -9.82 -4.41
CA ASN A 37 -8.73 -11.06 -3.68
C ASN A 37 -7.42 -11.58 -3.07
N ASN A 38 -7.17 -11.30 -1.79
CA ASN A 38 -5.99 -11.78 -1.07
C ASN A 38 -5.88 -13.31 -1.08
N ALA A 39 -6.99 -14.04 -0.92
CA ALA A 39 -6.96 -15.50 -0.88
C ALA A 39 -6.47 -16.09 -2.20
N GLN A 40 -6.93 -15.54 -3.33
CA GLN A 40 -6.50 -15.96 -4.65
C GLN A 40 -5.02 -15.65 -4.91
N VAL A 41 -4.54 -14.47 -4.49
CA VAL A 41 -3.12 -14.10 -4.58
C VAL A 41 -2.26 -15.01 -3.72
N ASP A 42 -2.67 -15.26 -2.48
CA ASP A 42 -1.96 -16.15 -1.55
C ASP A 42 -1.87 -17.58 -2.09
N GLU A 43 -2.96 -18.11 -2.63
CA GLU A 43 -2.99 -19.43 -3.25
C GLU A 43 -2.10 -19.49 -4.49
N THR A 44 -2.15 -18.47 -5.34
CA THR A 44 -1.41 -18.47 -6.62
C THR A 44 0.09 -18.29 -6.43
N PHE A 45 0.51 -17.40 -5.52
CA PHE A 45 1.90 -16.95 -5.44
C PHE A 45 2.62 -17.39 -4.15
N PHE A 46 1.88 -17.73 -3.11
CA PHE A 46 2.44 -17.99 -1.77
C PHE A 46 2.04 -19.36 -1.19
N ALA A 47 1.49 -20.26 -2.02
CA ALA A 47 1.16 -21.62 -1.60
C ALA A 47 2.35 -22.34 -0.97
N GLY A 48 2.11 -22.99 0.17
CA GLY A 48 3.14 -23.70 0.94
C GLY A 48 4.08 -22.80 1.75
N THR A 49 3.88 -21.47 1.73
CA THR A 49 4.65 -20.52 2.54
C THR A 49 3.81 -19.94 3.68
N PRO A 50 4.43 -19.36 4.73
CA PRO A 50 3.71 -18.62 5.76
C PRO A 50 3.36 -17.18 5.33
N TRP A 51 3.64 -16.78 4.09
CA TRP A 51 3.42 -15.41 3.63
C TRP A 51 1.96 -15.14 3.31
N LYS A 52 1.59 -13.87 3.49
CA LYS A 52 0.25 -13.34 3.24
C LYS A 52 0.35 -12.03 2.49
N SER A 53 -0.46 -11.88 1.46
CA SER A 53 -0.59 -10.63 0.71
C SER A 53 -1.18 -9.54 1.61
N ASN A 54 -0.58 -8.35 1.59
CA ASN A 54 -1.05 -7.18 2.33
C ASN A 54 -1.74 -6.20 1.37
N PHE A 55 -0.99 -5.70 0.39
CA PHE A 55 -1.46 -4.83 -0.69
C PHE A 55 -0.64 -5.07 -1.96
N LEU A 56 -1.16 -4.63 -3.09
CA LEU A 56 -0.44 -4.64 -4.38
C LEU A 56 0.04 -3.24 -4.71
N VAL A 57 1.16 -3.13 -5.43
CA VAL A 57 1.63 -1.85 -5.98
C VAL A 57 2.06 -2.04 -7.41
N ASN A 58 1.38 -1.34 -8.32
CA ASN A 58 1.86 -1.22 -9.69
C ASN A 58 2.92 -0.12 -9.72
N LEU A 59 4.11 -0.42 -10.27
CA LEU A 59 5.21 0.51 -10.46
C LEU A 59 5.45 0.76 -11.94
N GLY A 60 5.73 2.00 -12.32
CA GLY A 60 6.04 2.34 -13.71
C GLY A 60 6.03 3.83 -13.95
N HIS A 61 5.79 4.23 -15.20
CA HIS A 61 5.59 5.62 -15.58
C HIS A 61 4.17 5.77 -16.13
N GLY A 62 3.38 6.59 -15.48
CA GLY A 62 2.02 6.89 -15.88
C GLY A 62 1.98 7.79 -17.10
N ASP A 63 0.93 7.65 -17.90
CA ASP A 63 0.62 8.61 -18.96
C ASP A 63 0.11 9.91 -18.32
N ALA A 64 0.97 10.93 -18.31
CA ALA A 64 0.66 12.24 -17.71
C ALA A 64 -0.59 12.90 -18.29
N SER A 65 -1.00 12.55 -19.52
CA SER A 65 -2.23 13.06 -20.13
C SER A 65 -3.51 12.44 -19.57
N ARG A 66 -3.40 11.31 -18.85
CA ARG A 66 -4.53 10.57 -18.26
C ARG A 66 -4.56 10.63 -16.75
N LEU A 67 -3.58 11.27 -16.11
CA LEU A 67 -3.57 11.40 -14.65
C LEU A 67 -4.68 12.33 -14.20
N HIS A 68 -5.47 11.87 -13.23
CA HIS A 68 -6.42 12.74 -12.54
C HIS A 68 -5.67 13.74 -11.65
N ALA A 69 -6.28 14.91 -11.45
CA ALA A 69 -5.83 15.82 -10.41
C ALA A 69 -5.84 15.12 -9.05
N ARG A 70 -4.88 15.47 -8.18
CA ARG A 70 -4.80 14.91 -6.84
C ARG A 70 -6.11 15.17 -6.09
N SER A 71 -6.73 14.12 -5.56
CA SER A 71 -7.94 14.24 -4.75
C SER A 71 -7.72 15.16 -3.53
N PRO A 72 -8.78 15.82 -3.01
CA PRO A 72 -8.70 16.65 -1.81
C PRO A 72 -8.05 15.91 -0.64
N ARG A 73 -7.27 16.64 0.15
CA ARG A 73 -6.76 16.17 1.44
C ARG A 73 -7.46 16.96 2.54
N LEU A 74 -7.73 16.29 3.65
CA LEU A 74 -8.23 16.94 4.84
C LEU A 74 -7.25 18.03 5.28
N ASP A 75 -7.80 19.16 5.73
CA ASP A 75 -7.01 20.19 6.40
C ASP A 75 -6.54 19.69 7.77
N PHE A 76 -5.53 20.35 8.34
CA PHE A 76 -4.93 19.92 9.61
C PHE A 76 -5.95 19.82 10.75
N ASP A 77 -6.81 20.84 10.88
CA ASP A 77 -7.81 20.92 11.95
C ASP A 77 -8.92 19.86 11.80
N GLU A 78 -9.09 19.30 10.59
CA GLU A 78 -9.99 18.17 10.36
C GLU A 78 -9.33 16.84 10.71
N ALA A 79 -8.03 16.69 10.42
CA ALA A 79 -7.30 15.44 10.58
C ALA A 79 -6.67 15.25 11.97
N CYS A 80 -6.47 16.32 12.74
CA CYS A 80 -5.69 16.31 13.99
C CYS A 80 -6.40 17.07 15.12
N ARG A 81 -6.17 16.65 16.36
CA ARG A 81 -6.61 17.35 17.57
C ARG A 81 -5.42 17.65 18.47
N ILE A 82 -5.44 18.83 19.08
CA ILE A 82 -4.49 19.23 20.12
C ILE A 82 -5.35 19.54 21.33
N GLU A 83 -5.43 18.57 22.24
CA GLU A 83 -6.13 18.64 23.52
C GLU A 83 -5.17 18.36 24.67
#